data_AF-A0A662H005-F1
#
_entry.id   AF-A0A662H005-F1
#
_cell.length_a   1.000
_cell.length_b   1.000
_cell.length_c   1.000
_cell.angle_alpha   90.00
_cell.angle_beta   90.00
_cell.angle_gamma   90.00
#
_symmetry.space_group_name_H-M   'P 1'
#
loop_
_entity.id
_entity.type
_entity.pdbx_description
1 polymer ?
#
loop_
_entity_poly.entity_id
_entity_poly.type
_entity_poly.pdbx_seq_one_letter_code
_entity_poly.pdbx_strand_id
1 'polypeptide(L)'
;MENSDSSGLGNFSCGVTNHSRPRHPSEEGVNGIPEGDSFPWDARRRLTLEDAVAFHGHEGPWLIIGYRAGRRAVDILKPKTITDLHCIVKTPMNVPFTCAVDGIQVATRCTLGKLNIKLEKAESPEDIEYIFVCRRQGRTLRLKLKPDVWSKIEEIFSNAGITKASRWCEGQEFCRLFEESLKET
;
A
#
# COMPACT_ATOMS: atom_id res chain seq x y z
N MET A 1 20.60 60.71 -26.89
CA MET A 1 19.57 60.97 -27.92
C MET A 1 19.09 59.59 -28.33
N GLU A 2 18.05 59.08 -27.66
CA GLU A 2 16.63 59.22 -28.06
C GLU A 2 16.37 58.41 -29.35
N ASN A 3 15.32 57.60 -29.51
CA ASN A 3 14.13 57.32 -28.72
C ASN A 3 13.41 56.08 -29.34
N SER A 4 12.58 55.44 -28.50
CA SER A 4 11.21 54.95 -28.77
C SER A 4 10.85 53.86 -29.80
N ASP A 5 10.11 52.86 -29.29
CA ASP A 5 8.79 52.34 -29.75
C ASP A 5 8.66 51.65 -31.12
N SER A 6 7.77 50.69 -31.39
CA SER A 6 6.79 49.87 -30.66
C SER A 6 6.17 48.88 -31.69
N SER A 7 5.26 48.00 -31.26
CA SER A 7 4.34 47.13 -32.03
C SER A 7 4.84 45.73 -32.43
N GLY A 8 4.10 44.63 -32.26
CA GLY A 8 2.76 44.45 -31.71
C GLY A 8 2.31 42.98 -31.67
N LEU A 9 1.28 42.76 -30.85
CA LEU A 9 0.13 41.85 -31.00
C LEU A 9 0.30 40.32 -30.99
N GLY A 10 -0.36 39.70 -30.02
CA GLY A 10 -0.72 38.27 -30.00
C GLY A 10 -1.58 37.89 -28.78
N ASN A 11 -2.77 38.48 -28.66
CA ASN A 11 -3.79 38.07 -27.69
C ASN A 11 -4.47 36.77 -28.16
N PHE A 12 -4.48 35.74 -27.32
CA PHE A 12 -5.50 34.68 -27.37
C PHE A 12 -6.15 34.58 -26.00
N SER A 13 -7.43 34.95 -25.94
CA SER A 13 -8.31 34.67 -24.81
C SER A 13 -9.00 33.32 -25.03
N CYS A 14 -9.16 32.57 -23.93
CA CYS A 14 -10.18 31.56 -23.75
C CYS A 14 -10.42 31.53 -22.24
N GLY A 15 -11.50 32.08 -21.70
CA GLY A 15 -12.86 31.63 -21.94
C GLY A 15 -13.29 30.88 -20.68
N VAL A 16 -13.76 31.63 -19.68
CA VAL A 16 -14.25 31.09 -18.40
C VAL A 16 -15.68 30.59 -18.63
N THR A 17 -15.92 29.29 -18.54
CA THR A 17 -17.28 28.75 -18.40
C THR A 17 -17.47 28.19 -16.99
N ASN A 18 -18.37 28.85 -16.28
CA ASN A 18 -18.85 28.52 -14.95
C ASN A 18 -19.72 27.26 -15.03
N HIS A 19 -19.28 26.17 -14.40
CA HIS A 19 -20.11 25.00 -14.14
C HIS A 19 -20.13 24.73 -12.64
N SER A 20 -21.20 25.18 -12.01
CA SER A 20 -21.57 24.88 -10.63
C SER A 20 -21.67 23.36 -10.47
N ARG A 21 -20.68 22.75 -9.80
CA ARG A 21 -20.75 21.33 -9.41
C ARG A 21 -21.57 21.17 -8.13
N PRO A 22 -22.32 20.05 -7.99
CA PRO A 22 -23.17 19.83 -6.83
C PRO A 22 -22.35 19.61 -5.57
N ARG A 23 -22.84 20.13 -4.45
CA ARG A 23 -22.28 19.89 -3.11
C ARG A 23 -22.44 18.42 -2.75
N HIS A 24 -21.33 17.72 -2.53
CA HIS A 24 -21.29 16.39 -1.91
C HIS A 24 -20.56 16.42 -0.57
N PRO A 25 -20.92 15.52 0.38
CA PRO A 25 -20.83 15.79 1.81
C PRO A 25 -19.56 15.25 2.49
N SER A 26 -19.33 15.82 3.68
CA SER A 26 -18.32 15.56 4.73
C SER A 26 -16.85 15.85 4.39
N GLU A 27 -16.48 17.06 4.79
CA GLU A 27 -15.16 17.67 4.91
C GLU A 27 -14.37 16.99 6.04
N GLU A 28 -13.32 16.23 5.70
CA GLU A 28 -12.12 16.10 6.54
C GLU A 28 -10.93 15.99 5.58
N GLY A 29 -10.05 17.00 5.59
CA GLY A 29 -8.82 17.01 4.80
C GLY A 29 -7.91 15.82 5.13
N VAL A 30 -7.00 15.47 4.22
CA VAL A 30 -6.00 14.42 4.48
C VAL A 30 -5.00 14.97 5.50
N ASN A 31 -5.13 14.55 6.76
CA ASN A 31 -4.29 14.95 7.91
C ASN A 31 -2.85 15.34 7.54
N GLY A 32 -2.52 16.63 7.71
CA GLY A 32 -1.18 17.19 7.56
C GLY A 32 -0.91 17.96 6.25
N ILE A 33 -1.85 17.95 5.29
CA ILE A 33 -1.75 18.76 4.06
C ILE A 33 -2.67 19.99 4.21
N PRO A 34 -2.17 21.23 4.04
CA PRO A 34 -2.99 22.45 4.07
C PRO A 34 -4.15 22.42 3.07
N GLU A 35 -5.29 23.01 3.45
CA GLU A 35 -6.38 23.27 2.49
C GLU A 35 -5.90 24.21 1.38
N GLY A 36 -6.04 23.78 0.12
CA GLY A 36 -5.57 24.53 -1.05
C GLY A 36 -4.37 23.90 -1.76
N ASP A 37 -3.66 22.97 -1.12
CA ASP A 37 -2.63 22.15 -1.77
C ASP A 37 -3.30 21.01 -2.56
N SER A 38 -3.79 21.33 -3.75
CA SER A 38 -4.23 20.32 -4.71
C SER A 38 -3.02 19.73 -5.41
N PHE A 39 -2.47 18.65 -4.87
CA PHE A 39 -1.61 17.79 -5.67
C PHE A 39 -2.42 17.25 -6.87
N PRO A 40 -1.84 17.15 -8.08
CA PRO A 40 -2.57 16.70 -9.27
C PRO A 40 -3.03 15.24 -9.20
N TRP A 41 -2.69 14.49 -8.14
CA TRP A 41 -3.08 13.10 -7.94
C TRP A 41 -4.08 12.92 -6.79
N ASP A 42 -5.00 11.97 -6.95
CA ASP A 42 -5.96 11.59 -5.91
C ASP A 42 -5.26 10.89 -4.72
N ALA A 43 -5.14 11.58 -3.59
CA ALA A 43 -4.59 11.03 -2.35
C ALA A 43 -5.39 9.82 -1.82
N ARG A 44 -6.60 9.54 -2.33
CA ARG A 44 -7.40 8.37 -1.99
C ARG A 44 -7.19 7.18 -2.94
N ARG A 45 -6.46 7.35 -4.05
CA ARG A 45 -6.15 6.27 -5.00
C ARG A 45 -5.42 5.13 -4.31
N ARG A 46 -6.05 3.94 -4.29
CA ARG A 46 -5.36 2.73 -3.83
C ARG A 46 -4.32 2.32 -4.87
N LEU A 47 -3.11 2.01 -4.41
CA LEU A 47 -2.07 1.44 -5.26
C LEU A 47 -2.43 -0.01 -5.61
N THR A 48 -2.12 -0.41 -6.85
CA THR A 48 -2.37 -1.75 -7.37
C THR A 48 -1.21 -2.70 -7.10
N LEU A 49 -1.34 -3.97 -7.49
CA LEU A 49 -0.22 -4.91 -7.42
C LEU A 49 0.87 -4.50 -8.42
N GLU A 50 0.49 -4.00 -9.60
CA GLU A 50 1.43 -3.48 -10.61
C GLU A 50 2.21 -2.28 -10.09
N ASP A 51 1.57 -1.36 -9.35
CA ASP A 51 2.28 -0.29 -8.63
C ASP A 51 3.30 -0.87 -7.64
N ALA A 52 2.95 -1.96 -6.94
CA ALA A 52 3.86 -2.62 -6.00
C ALA A 52 5.04 -3.29 -6.71
N VAL A 53 4.80 -3.93 -7.86
CA VAL A 53 5.82 -4.51 -8.73
C VAL A 53 6.76 -3.43 -9.25
N ALA A 54 6.22 -2.30 -9.72
CA ALA A 54 7.01 -1.17 -10.18
C ALA A 54 7.86 -0.56 -9.06
N PHE A 55 7.31 -0.44 -7.86
CA PHE A 55 8.03 0.05 -6.67
C PHE A 55 9.16 -0.90 -6.24
N HIS A 56 8.89 -2.21 -6.22
CA HIS A 56 9.84 -3.22 -5.76
C HIS A 56 10.91 -3.57 -6.82
N GLY A 57 10.57 -3.44 -8.10
CA GLY A 57 11.42 -3.72 -9.25
C GLY A 57 11.20 -5.09 -9.90
N HIS A 58 10.43 -5.98 -9.30
CA HIS A 58 10.01 -7.26 -9.92
C HIS A 58 8.79 -7.88 -9.20
N GLU A 59 8.13 -8.82 -9.87
CA GLU A 59 6.95 -9.52 -9.36
C GLU A 59 7.34 -10.80 -8.59
N GLY A 60 7.86 -10.63 -7.38
CA GLY A 60 8.28 -11.74 -6.51
C GLY A 60 7.12 -12.33 -5.67
N PRO A 61 7.19 -13.62 -5.28
CA PRO A 61 6.12 -14.25 -4.51
C PRO A 61 5.91 -13.59 -3.14
N TRP A 62 6.98 -13.18 -2.47
CA TRP A 62 6.91 -12.52 -1.17
C TRP A 62 6.35 -11.09 -1.24
N LEU A 63 6.62 -10.36 -2.33
CA LEU A 63 5.95 -9.08 -2.60
C LEU A 63 4.43 -9.26 -2.67
N ILE A 64 3.97 -10.28 -3.40
CA ILE A 64 2.54 -10.60 -3.54
C ILE A 64 1.94 -10.97 -2.19
N ILE A 65 2.59 -11.83 -1.40
CA ILE A 65 2.14 -12.21 -0.04
C ILE A 65 1.92 -10.96 0.82
N GLY A 66 2.91 -10.05 0.85
CA GLY A 66 2.81 -8.80 1.58
C GLY A 66 1.69 -7.88 1.08
N TYR A 67 1.60 -7.67 -0.24
CA TYR A 67 0.56 -6.83 -0.84
C TYR A 67 -0.83 -7.37 -0.51
N ARG A 68 -1.05 -8.68 -0.66
CA ARG A 68 -2.33 -9.31 -0.34
C ARG A 68 -2.71 -9.17 1.13
N ALA A 69 -1.76 -9.35 2.05
CA ALA A 69 -1.98 -9.11 3.48
C ALA A 69 -2.39 -7.66 3.76
N GLY A 70 -1.65 -6.69 3.19
CA GLY A 70 -1.96 -5.27 3.35
C GLY A 70 -3.31 -4.87 2.76
N ARG A 71 -3.68 -5.42 1.60
CA ARG A 71 -4.99 -5.20 0.97
C ARG A 71 -6.13 -5.69 1.86
N ARG A 72 -5.98 -6.91 2.41
CA ARG A 72 -6.95 -7.45 3.38
C ARG A 72 -7.09 -6.54 4.60
N ALA A 73 -5.98 -6.04 5.14
CA ALA A 73 -6.01 -5.14 6.29
C ALA A 73 -6.78 -3.86 6.02
N VAL A 74 -6.57 -3.22 4.86
CA VAL A 74 -7.32 -2.01 4.48
C VAL A 74 -8.81 -2.30 4.31
N ASP A 75 -9.17 -3.44 3.73
CA ASP A 75 -10.58 -3.81 3.51
C ASP A 75 -11.33 -4.13 4.81
N ILE A 76 -10.66 -4.76 5.78
CA ILE A 76 -11.25 -5.13 7.08
C ILE A 76 -11.26 -3.96 8.07
N LEU A 77 -10.15 -3.23 8.17
CA LEU A 77 -9.97 -2.18 9.17
C LEU A 77 -10.45 -0.81 8.69
N LYS A 78 -10.62 -0.60 7.37
CA LYS A 78 -11.19 0.62 6.77
C LYS A 78 -10.64 1.92 7.39
N PRO A 79 -9.31 2.15 7.36
CA PRO A 79 -8.73 3.39 7.88
C PRO A 79 -9.32 4.59 7.14
N LYS A 80 -9.63 5.68 7.87
CA LYS A 80 -10.15 6.92 7.29
C LYS A 80 -9.02 7.85 6.88
N THR A 81 -7.90 7.78 7.59
CA THR A 81 -6.75 8.68 7.39
C THR A 81 -5.47 7.87 7.13
N ILE A 82 -4.44 8.53 6.59
CA ILE A 82 -3.15 7.90 6.27
C ILE A 82 -2.30 7.53 7.51
N THR A 83 -2.74 7.93 8.70
CA THR A 83 -2.09 7.68 10.00
C THR A 83 -2.90 6.74 10.91
N ASP A 84 -4.15 6.42 10.55
CA ASP A 84 -5.01 5.53 11.35
C ASP A 84 -4.41 4.13 11.52
N LEU A 85 -3.74 3.64 10.46
CA LEU A 85 -3.23 2.29 10.38
C LEU A 85 -1.74 2.22 10.77
N HIS A 86 -1.42 1.28 11.64
CA HIS A 86 -0.06 0.89 11.98
C HIS A 86 0.14 -0.59 11.64
N CYS A 87 1.36 -0.96 11.28
CA CYS A 87 1.71 -2.34 10.98
C CYS A 87 2.96 -2.79 11.75
N ILE A 88 2.92 -4.01 12.28
CA ILE A 88 4.11 -4.74 12.73
C ILE A 88 4.28 -5.93 11.80
N VAL A 89 5.45 -6.03 11.17
CA VAL A 89 5.83 -7.14 10.29
C VAL A 89 6.84 -8.00 11.04
N LYS A 90 6.44 -9.21 11.41
CA LYS A 90 7.33 -10.24 11.94
C LYS A 90 7.79 -11.14 10.82
N THR A 91 9.08 -11.17 10.54
CA THR A 91 9.64 -11.93 9.42
C THR A 91 11.13 -12.20 9.62
N PRO A 92 11.71 -13.27 9.02
CA PRO A 92 13.16 -13.40 8.94
C PRO A 92 13.78 -12.17 8.26
N MET A 93 14.88 -11.66 8.81
CA MET A 93 15.51 -10.40 8.41
C MET A 93 16.49 -10.59 7.24
N ASN A 94 16.04 -11.29 6.19
CA ASN A 94 16.79 -11.55 4.98
C ASN A 94 15.84 -11.73 3.77
N VAL A 95 16.39 -11.52 2.58
CA VAL A 95 15.68 -11.86 1.35
C VAL A 95 15.50 -13.39 1.25
N PRO A 96 14.38 -13.86 0.66
CA PRO A 96 13.32 -13.07 0.02
C PRO A 96 12.18 -12.62 0.95
N PHE A 97 12.18 -13.00 2.24
CA PHE A 97 11.04 -12.76 3.13
C PHE A 97 10.72 -11.26 3.35
N THR A 98 11.76 -10.43 3.47
CA THR A 98 11.59 -8.99 3.66
C THR A 98 10.95 -8.27 2.46
N CYS A 99 10.89 -8.87 1.27
CA CYS A 99 10.17 -8.33 0.12
C CYS A 99 8.66 -8.12 0.40
N ALA A 100 8.09 -8.88 1.34
CA ALA A 100 6.72 -8.68 1.78
C ALA A 100 6.47 -7.30 2.41
N VAL A 101 7.51 -6.70 3.01
CA VAL A 101 7.42 -5.37 3.62
C VAL A 101 7.03 -4.34 2.56
N ASP A 102 7.62 -4.39 1.36
CA ASP A 102 7.30 -3.45 0.27
C ASP A 102 5.86 -3.60 -0.21
N GLY A 103 5.37 -4.83 -0.35
CA GLY A 103 3.98 -5.09 -0.69
C GLY A 103 3.02 -4.53 0.34
N ILE A 104 3.33 -4.71 1.63
CA ILE A 104 2.58 -4.13 2.74
C ILE A 104 2.59 -2.61 2.67
N GLN A 105 3.76 -1.98 2.48
CA GLN A 105 3.89 -0.52 2.40
C GLN A 105 3.01 0.04 1.29
N VAL A 106 3.04 -0.56 0.10
CA VAL A 106 2.26 -0.13 -1.07
C VAL A 106 0.75 -0.31 -0.82
N ALA A 107 0.34 -1.46 -0.29
CA ALA A 107 -1.07 -1.77 -0.08
C ALA A 107 -1.72 -0.94 1.04
N THR A 108 -0.97 -0.63 2.10
CA THR A 108 -1.51 -0.03 3.33
C THR A 108 -1.17 1.44 3.51
N ARG A 109 -0.10 1.90 2.84
CA ARG A 109 0.59 3.15 3.16
C ARG A 109 1.16 3.18 4.58
N CYS A 110 1.32 2.07 5.28
CA CYS A 110 2.18 2.02 6.46
C CYS A 110 3.62 2.00 5.98
N THR A 111 4.37 3.09 6.11
CA THR A 111 5.71 3.21 5.51
C THR A 111 6.77 3.51 6.56
N LEU A 112 8.01 3.10 6.26
CA LEU A 112 9.16 3.37 7.15
C LEU A 112 9.31 4.88 7.40
N GLY A 113 9.22 5.70 6.34
CA GLY A 113 9.34 7.16 6.47
C GLY A 113 8.23 7.80 7.30
N LYS A 114 7.03 7.22 7.36
CA LYS A 114 5.94 7.68 8.22
C LYS A 114 5.96 7.07 9.61
N LEU A 115 6.90 6.17 9.89
CA LEU A 115 7.10 5.51 11.17
C LEU A 115 5.86 4.75 11.69
N ASN A 116 4.94 4.39 10.77
CA ASN A 116 3.75 3.61 11.09
C ASN A 116 3.84 2.15 10.59
N ILE A 117 5.05 1.69 10.25
CA ILE A 117 5.41 0.28 10.10
C ILE A 117 6.64 -0.03 10.97
N LYS A 118 6.64 -1.19 11.64
CA LYS A 118 7.76 -1.70 12.42
C LYS A 118 8.13 -3.10 11.93
N LEU A 119 9.42 -3.37 11.79
CA LEU A 119 9.92 -4.72 11.54
C LEU A 119 10.36 -5.36 12.85
N GLU A 120 10.00 -6.63 13.03
CA GLU A 120 10.44 -7.47 14.13
C GLU A 120 11.02 -8.76 13.54
N LYS A 121 12.18 -9.18 14.04
CA LYS A 121 12.82 -10.41 13.57
C LYS A 121 11.98 -11.61 14.01
N ALA A 122 11.59 -12.44 13.05
CA ALA A 122 11.20 -13.82 13.29
C ALA A 122 12.42 -14.72 13.10
N GLU A 123 12.62 -15.69 13.98
CA GLU A 123 13.74 -16.63 13.87
C GLU A 123 13.49 -17.68 12.78
N SER A 124 12.23 -17.93 12.42
CA SER A 124 11.84 -18.94 11.46
C SER A 124 10.72 -18.46 10.53
N PRO A 125 10.63 -18.94 9.27
CA PRO A 125 9.52 -18.64 8.36
C PRO A 125 8.14 -19.05 8.88
N GLU A 126 8.05 -20.02 9.78
CA GLU A 126 6.83 -20.48 10.45
C GLU A 126 6.23 -19.43 11.41
N ASP A 127 7.06 -18.46 11.82
CA ASP A 127 6.68 -17.39 12.73
C ASP A 127 6.34 -16.08 12.00
N ILE A 128 6.23 -16.12 10.67
CA ILE A 128 5.81 -14.96 9.88
C ILE A 128 4.39 -14.54 10.27
N GLU A 129 4.26 -13.29 10.72
CA GLU A 129 2.99 -12.71 11.16
C GLU A 129 2.96 -11.22 10.78
N TYR A 130 1.83 -10.76 10.26
CA TYR A 130 1.57 -9.35 10.00
C TYR A 130 0.43 -8.87 10.89
N ILE A 131 0.71 -7.85 11.70
CA ILE A 131 -0.24 -7.30 12.68
C ILE A 131 -0.59 -5.88 12.26
N PHE A 132 -1.87 -5.63 12.01
CA PHE A 132 -2.38 -4.33 11.61
C PHE A 132 -3.28 -3.77 12.70
N VAL A 133 -3.03 -2.53 13.11
CA VAL A 133 -3.76 -1.86 14.18
C VAL A 133 -4.37 -0.57 13.64
N CYS A 134 -5.69 -0.48 13.70
CA CYS A 134 -6.41 0.77 13.43
C CYS A 134 -6.76 1.44 14.77
N ARG A 135 -5.91 2.37 15.20
CA ARG A 135 -6.01 2.97 16.55
C ARG A 135 -7.34 3.68 16.78
N ARG A 136 -7.79 4.45 15.79
CA ARG A 136 -9.04 5.22 15.88
C ARG A 136 -10.29 4.34 16.06
N GLN A 137 -10.23 3.09 15.59
CA GLN A 137 -11.36 2.15 15.71
C GLN A 137 -11.18 1.15 16.85
N GLY A 138 -10.03 1.14 17.53
CA GLY A 138 -9.73 0.10 18.52
C GLY A 138 -9.72 -1.30 17.91
N ARG A 139 -9.29 -1.48 16.65
CA ARG A 139 -9.35 -2.78 15.97
C ARG A 139 -7.97 -3.27 15.56
N THR A 140 -7.70 -4.55 15.79
CA THR A 140 -6.45 -5.21 15.42
C THR A 140 -6.71 -6.44 14.58
N LEU A 141 -6.14 -6.48 13.37
CA LEU A 141 -6.13 -7.65 12.49
C LEU A 141 -4.76 -8.32 12.58
N ARG A 142 -4.72 -9.60 12.90
CA ARG A 142 -3.53 -10.45 12.84
C ARG A 142 -3.67 -11.43 11.69
N LEU A 143 -2.62 -11.51 10.87
CA LEU A 143 -2.50 -12.44 9.76
C LEU A 143 -1.22 -13.26 9.98
N LYS A 144 -1.37 -14.50 10.45
CA LYS A 144 -0.25 -15.43 10.56
C LYS A 144 -0.13 -16.21 9.26
N LEU A 145 1.07 -16.28 8.68
CA LEU A 145 1.30 -17.10 7.50
C LEU A 145 1.14 -18.57 7.87
N LYS A 146 0.42 -19.33 7.05
CA LYS A 146 0.27 -20.77 7.30
C LYS A 146 1.61 -21.50 7.11
N PRO A 147 1.92 -22.52 7.94
CA PRO A 147 3.24 -23.17 7.93
C PRO A 147 3.63 -23.80 6.58
N ASP A 148 2.66 -24.25 5.78
CA ASP A 148 2.88 -24.88 4.48
C ASP A 148 3.14 -23.89 3.34
N VAL A 149 2.82 -22.60 3.54
CA VAL A 149 2.88 -21.61 2.46
C VAL A 149 4.32 -21.30 2.07
N TRP A 150 5.20 -21.05 3.05
CA TRP A 150 6.58 -20.69 2.75
C TRP A 150 7.32 -21.86 2.06
N SER A 151 7.10 -23.09 2.53
CA SER A 151 7.71 -24.29 1.97
C SER A 151 7.17 -24.58 0.57
N LYS A 152 5.87 -24.32 0.33
CA LYS A 152 5.29 -24.46 -1.00
C LYS A 152 5.82 -23.42 -2.00
N ILE A 153 6.02 -22.18 -1.56
CA ILE A 153 6.65 -21.14 -2.38
C ILE A 153 8.06 -21.56 -2.78
N GLU A 154 8.85 -22.05 -1.82
CA GLU A 154 10.22 -22.51 -2.05
C GLU A 154 10.28 -23.70 -3.01
N GLU A 155 9.38 -24.68 -2.84
CA GLU A 155 9.24 -25.84 -3.72
C GLU A 155 8.95 -25.40 -5.17
N ILE A 156 7.95 -24.54 -5.36
CA ILE A 156 7.56 -24.07 -6.71
C ILE A 156 8.67 -23.21 -7.32
N PHE A 157 9.30 -22.35 -6.53
CA PHE A 157 10.41 -21.52 -6.99
C PHE A 157 11.57 -22.38 -7.49
N SER A 158 11.97 -23.38 -6.70
CA SER A 158 13.06 -24.30 -7.04
C SER A 158 12.76 -25.14 -8.28
N ASN A 159 11.51 -25.59 -8.43
CA ASN A 159 11.13 -26.50 -9.53
C ASN A 159 10.75 -25.78 -10.83
N ALA A 160 10.17 -24.59 -10.73
CA ALA A 160 9.48 -23.93 -11.85
C ALA A 160 9.74 -22.42 -11.95
N GLY A 161 10.59 -21.87 -11.08
CA GLY A 161 11.05 -20.48 -11.12
C GLY A 161 10.06 -19.46 -10.55
N ILE A 162 10.53 -18.21 -10.50
CA ILE A 162 9.85 -17.10 -9.84
C ILE A 162 8.43 -16.85 -10.38
N THR A 163 8.24 -16.88 -11.70
CA THR A 163 6.94 -16.58 -12.33
C THR A 163 5.86 -17.57 -11.89
N LYS A 164 6.21 -18.86 -11.73
CA LYS A 164 5.25 -19.88 -11.30
C LYS A 164 4.94 -19.75 -9.81
N ALA A 165 5.93 -19.44 -8.99
CA ALA A 165 5.73 -19.18 -7.56
C ALA A 165 4.84 -17.93 -7.35
N SER A 166 5.10 -16.83 -8.06
CA SER A 166 4.32 -15.60 -7.99
C SER A 166 2.86 -15.82 -8.38
N ARG A 167 2.61 -16.47 -9.52
CA ARG A 167 1.25 -16.81 -9.97
C ARG A 167 0.51 -17.71 -8.98
N TRP A 168 1.21 -18.66 -8.35
CA TRP A 168 0.62 -19.49 -7.32
C TRP A 168 0.18 -18.65 -6.12
N CYS A 169 1.04 -17.75 -5.63
CA CYS A 169 0.72 -16.82 -4.54
C CYS A 169 -0.46 -15.91 -4.86
N GLU A 170 -0.53 -15.38 -6.08
CA GLU A 170 -1.62 -14.48 -6.51
C GLU A 170 -2.95 -15.24 -6.65
N GLY A 171 -2.92 -16.45 -7.18
CA GLY A 171 -4.12 -17.26 -7.46
C GLY A 171 -4.71 -18.00 -6.26
N GLN A 172 -4.04 -18.04 -5.10
CA GLN A 172 -4.59 -18.72 -3.92
C GLN A 172 -5.80 -17.99 -3.33
N GLU A 173 -6.73 -18.74 -2.75
CA GLU A 173 -7.71 -18.19 -1.81
C GLU A 173 -7.01 -17.60 -0.59
N PHE A 174 -7.50 -16.46 -0.07
CA PHE A 174 -6.83 -15.77 1.04
C PHE A 174 -6.68 -16.67 2.28
N CYS A 175 -7.72 -17.44 2.60
CA CYS A 175 -7.73 -18.37 3.73
C CYS A 175 -6.76 -19.54 3.57
N ARG A 176 -6.20 -19.79 2.38
CA ARG A 176 -5.12 -20.77 2.17
C ARG A 176 -3.74 -20.20 2.48
N LEU A 177 -3.59 -18.88 2.49
CA LEU A 177 -2.32 -18.21 2.78
C LEU A 177 -2.17 -17.87 4.26
N PHE A 178 -3.25 -17.42 4.88
CA PHE A 178 -3.21 -16.86 6.23
C PHE A 178 -4.23 -17.50 7.18
N GLU A 179 -3.82 -17.59 8.44
CA GLU A 179 -4.74 -17.65 9.58
C GLU A 179 -5.08 -16.22 10.00
N GLU A 180 -6.39 -15.90 10.00
CA GLU A 180 -6.89 -14.55 10.27
C GLU A 180 -7.52 -14.48 11.66
N SER A 181 -7.15 -13.45 12.44
CA SER A 181 -7.78 -13.13 13.72
C SER A 181 -8.04 -11.62 13.83
N LEU A 182 -9.29 -11.25 14.09
CA LEU A 182 -9.71 -9.86 14.34
C LEU A 182 -10.05 -9.71 15.82
N LYS A 183 -9.52 -8.65 16.44
CA LYS A 183 -9.84 -8.25 17.81
C LYS A 183 -10.34 -6.81 17.85
N GLU A 184 -11.33 -6.58 18.69
CA GLU A 184 -11.80 -5.24 19.07
C GLU A 184 -11.30 -4.97 20.50
N THR A 185 -10.84 -3.75 20.74
CA THR A 185 -10.27 -3.25 22.00
C THR A 185 -11.03 -2.03 22.45
#